data_AF-A0A1G7JAP2-F1
#
_entry.id   AF-A0A1G7JAP2-F1
#
_cell.length_a   1.000
_cell.length_b   1.000
_cell.length_c   1.000
_cell.angle_alpha   90.00
_cell.angle_beta   90.00
_cell.angle_gamma   90.00
#
_symmetry.space_group_name_H-M   'P 1'
#
loop_
_entity.id
_entity.type
_entity.pdbx_description
1 polymer ?
#
loop_
_entity_poly.entity_id
_entity_poly.type
_entity_poly.pdbx_seq_one_letter_code
_entity_poly.pdbx_strand_id
1 'polypeptide(L)'
;MTDAVAGLALVLQLAVLGTLGEAARRRNVAAAVNALFALAVALLPAVVGIVSPSVVIDPTVPLWVALAGFLHSLGMLGCYEAIWWWDHLTHTVSAALVAALLYAALVVAFAPSTVVLSVATVLFTFAVGVFWELIELVAREVGDRFDVEPVLVHYGWRDTAFDLLFDVVGALLIVGFEVGVFVPLIDRFPRAAETLVVGGGGVVVVGSVVMTVVVWPVEE
;
A
#
# COMPACT_ATOMS: atom_id res chain seq x y z
N MET A 1 24.38 2.47 12.25
CA MET A 1 23.55 2.65 11.04
C MET A 1 22.10 2.24 11.31
N THR A 2 21.88 1.06 11.88
CA THR A 2 20.56 0.55 12.32
C THR A 2 19.77 1.56 13.17
N ASP A 3 20.41 2.18 14.17
CA ASP A 3 19.77 3.18 15.05
C ASP A 3 19.34 4.45 14.31
N ALA A 4 20.10 4.86 13.28
CA ALA A 4 19.77 6.03 12.47
C ALA A 4 18.57 5.76 11.55
N VAL A 5 18.49 4.56 10.97
CA VAL A 5 17.35 4.12 10.15
C VAL A 5 16.08 4.03 11.00
N ALA A 6 16.18 3.43 12.19
CA ALA A 6 15.07 3.37 13.14
C ALA A 6 14.64 4.78 13.60
N GLY A 7 15.60 5.68 13.87
CA GLY A 7 15.32 7.08 14.18
C GLY A 7 14.58 7.81 13.05
N LEU A 8 14.95 7.57 11.79
CA LEU A 8 14.26 8.15 10.63
C LEU A 8 12.83 7.61 10.48
N ALA A 9 12.63 6.31 10.71
CA ALA A 9 11.28 5.73 10.71
C ALA A 9 10.38 6.40 11.76
N LEU A 10 10.90 6.64 12.97
CA LEU A 10 10.18 7.37 14.01
C LEU A 10 9.86 8.81 13.59
N VAL A 11 10.80 9.51 12.96
CA VAL A 11 10.55 10.88 12.44
C VAL A 11 9.40 10.87 11.43
N LEU A 12 9.36 9.89 10.51
CA LEU A 12 8.26 9.77 9.55
C LEU A 12 6.93 9.41 10.21
N GLN A 13 6.92 8.51 11.22
CA GLN A 13 5.71 8.20 11.99
C GLN A 13 5.17 9.45 12.72
N LEU A 14 6.06 10.26 13.31
CA LEU A 14 5.69 11.54 13.91
C LEU A 14 5.20 12.54 12.86
N ALA A 15 5.75 12.51 11.65
CA ALA A 15 5.28 13.33 10.54
C ALA A 15 3.86 12.92 10.09
N VAL A 16 3.57 11.62 9.99
CA VAL A 16 2.20 11.11 9.75
C VAL A 16 1.26 11.59 10.87
N LEU A 17 1.65 11.47 12.13
CA LEU A 17 0.87 12.01 13.25
C LEU A 17 0.64 13.53 13.12
N GLY A 18 1.63 14.26 12.64
CA GLY A 18 1.51 15.69 12.30
C GLY A 18 0.48 15.94 11.20
N THR A 19 0.48 15.14 10.12
CA THR A 19 -0.53 15.25 9.06
C THR A 19 -1.94 14.93 9.58
N LEU A 20 -2.09 13.97 10.49
CA LEU A 20 -3.36 13.68 11.17
C LEU A 20 -3.85 14.88 12.00
N GLY A 21 -2.96 15.51 12.78
CA GLY A 21 -3.28 16.72 13.53
C GLY A 21 -3.69 17.89 12.63
N GLU A 22 -3.00 18.05 11.51
CA GLU A 22 -3.31 19.09 10.51
C GLU A 22 -4.65 18.82 9.81
N ALA A 23 -4.93 17.57 9.44
CA ALA A 23 -6.22 17.17 8.88
C ALA A 23 -7.37 17.47 9.84
N ALA A 24 -7.21 17.13 11.12
CA ALA A 24 -8.18 17.47 12.17
C ALA A 24 -8.36 18.99 12.33
N ARG A 25 -7.27 19.76 12.28
CA ARG A 25 -7.32 21.24 12.34
C ARG A 25 -8.07 21.83 11.15
N ARG A 26 -7.88 21.28 9.95
CA ARG A 26 -8.60 21.67 8.72
C ARG A 26 -10.04 21.14 8.66
N ARG A 27 -10.43 20.25 9.59
CA ARG A 27 -11.68 19.47 9.55
C ARG A 27 -11.82 18.65 8.25
N ASN A 28 -10.70 18.21 7.68
CA ASN A 28 -10.67 17.33 6.53
C ASN A 28 -10.77 15.88 7.03
N VAL A 29 -11.97 15.30 6.96
CA VAL A 29 -12.26 13.96 7.46
C VAL A 29 -11.54 12.89 6.62
N ALA A 30 -11.55 13.02 5.30
CA ALA A 30 -10.87 12.09 4.40
C ALA A 30 -9.38 11.98 4.70
N ALA A 31 -8.69 13.13 4.81
CA ALA A 31 -7.28 13.16 5.17
C ALA A 31 -7.02 12.60 6.59
N ALA A 32 -7.90 12.87 7.54
CA ALA A 32 -7.75 12.36 8.91
C ALA A 32 -7.89 10.83 8.97
N VAL A 33 -8.85 10.25 8.23
CA VAL A 33 -9.04 8.79 8.17
C VAL A 33 -7.82 8.11 7.54
N ASN A 34 -7.32 8.63 6.41
CA ASN A 34 -6.14 8.07 5.75
C ASN A 34 -4.88 8.22 6.59
N ALA A 35 -4.67 9.37 7.23
CA ALA A 35 -3.52 9.57 8.12
C ALA A 35 -3.58 8.66 9.36
N LEU A 36 -4.78 8.42 9.91
CA LEU A 36 -4.97 7.48 11.00
C LEU A 36 -4.66 6.04 10.57
N PHE A 37 -5.15 5.62 9.41
CA PHE A 37 -4.84 4.31 8.84
C PHE A 37 -3.35 4.14 8.57
N ALA A 38 -2.73 5.11 7.90
CA ALA A 38 -1.29 5.14 7.63
C ALA A 38 -0.46 5.04 8.93
N LEU A 39 -0.84 5.78 9.98
CA LEU A 39 -0.18 5.71 11.27
C LEU A 39 -0.33 4.33 11.91
N ALA A 40 -1.53 3.75 11.89
CA ALA A 40 -1.78 2.42 12.42
C ALA A 40 -0.91 1.36 11.73
N VAL A 41 -0.83 1.39 10.39
CA VAL A 41 0.00 0.49 9.60
C VAL A 41 1.49 0.72 9.89
N ALA A 42 1.95 1.97 9.96
CA ALA A 42 3.33 2.31 10.25
C ALA A 42 3.79 1.89 11.66
N LEU A 43 2.86 1.71 12.61
CA LEU A 43 3.14 1.23 13.95
C LEU A 43 3.08 -0.30 14.08
N LEU A 44 2.56 -1.03 13.08
CA LEU A 44 2.47 -2.50 13.13
C LEU A 44 3.82 -3.18 13.41
N PRO A 45 4.95 -2.80 12.77
CA PRO A 45 6.24 -3.44 13.09
C PRO A 45 6.65 -3.27 14.55
N ALA A 46 6.38 -2.11 15.15
CA ALA A 46 6.67 -1.86 16.56
C ALA A 46 5.77 -2.73 17.47
N VAL A 47 4.48 -2.85 17.13
CA VAL A 47 3.55 -3.74 17.84
C VAL A 47 4.03 -5.19 17.76
N VAL A 48 4.43 -5.67 16.58
CA VAL A 48 4.99 -7.02 16.39
C VAL A 48 6.23 -7.22 17.26
N GLY A 49 7.15 -6.26 17.30
CA GLY A 49 8.34 -6.33 18.16
C GLY A 49 8.01 -6.42 19.66
N ILE A 50 6.89 -5.81 20.09
CA ILE A 50 6.43 -5.87 21.48
C ILE A 50 5.76 -7.22 21.78
N VAL A 51 4.83 -7.67 20.93
CA VAL A 51 4.05 -8.90 21.17
C VAL A 51 4.82 -10.18 20.82
N SER A 52 5.86 -10.08 20.01
CA SER A 52 6.71 -11.20 19.59
C SER A 52 8.20 -10.79 19.59
N PRO A 53 8.82 -10.63 20.78
CA PRO A 53 10.19 -10.12 20.90
C PRO A 53 11.27 -10.97 20.24
N SER A 54 10.97 -12.24 19.92
CA SER A 54 11.86 -13.13 19.17
C SER A 54 11.91 -12.79 17.67
N VAL A 55 10.93 -12.04 17.16
CA VAL A 55 10.86 -11.59 15.76
C VAL A 55 11.74 -10.36 15.61
N VAL A 56 12.80 -10.50 14.81
CA VAL A 56 13.67 -9.38 14.46
C VAL A 56 13.18 -8.82 13.12
N ILE A 57 12.76 -7.57 13.12
CA ILE A 57 12.32 -6.84 11.92
C ILE A 57 13.46 -5.94 11.48
N ASP A 58 13.83 -6.02 10.20
CA ASP A 58 14.80 -5.12 9.61
C ASP A 58 14.28 -3.66 9.71
N PRO A 59 15.07 -2.70 10.22
CA PRO A 59 14.61 -1.31 10.41
C PRO A 59 14.22 -0.59 9.11
N THR A 60 14.63 -1.11 7.94
CA THR A 60 14.20 -0.56 6.65
C THR A 60 12.71 -0.83 6.36
N VAL A 61 12.12 -1.89 6.94
CA VAL A 61 10.69 -2.19 6.83
C VAL A 61 9.82 -1.09 7.46
N PRO A 62 9.92 -0.77 8.77
CA PRO A 62 9.14 0.32 9.36
C PRO A 62 9.46 1.67 8.72
N LEU A 63 10.70 1.90 8.27
CA LEU A 63 11.05 3.12 7.54
C LEU A 63 10.24 3.25 6.24
N TRP A 64 10.22 2.21 5.41
CA TRP A 64 9.52 2.24 4.13
C TRP A 64 8.00 2.34 4.31
N VAL A 65 7.44 1.59 5.25
CA VAL A 65 6.00 1.68 5.58
C VAL A 65 5.65 3.10 6.04
N ALA A 66 6.46 3.71 6.91
CA ALA A 66 6.23 5.07 7.38
C ALA A 66 6.41 6.11 6.25
N LEU A 67 7.35 5.90 5.32
CA LEU A 67 7.55 6.75 4.16
C LEU A 67 6.34 6.73 3.23
N ALA A 68 5.86 5.54 2.85
CA ALA A 68 4.68 5.39 2.01
C ALA A 68 3.46 6.08 2.66
N GLY A 69 3.22 5.78 3.94
CA GLY A 69 2.12 6.38 4.71
C GLY A 69 2.23 7.91 4.83
N PHE A 70 3.44 8.44 5.03
CA PHE A 70 3.68 9.88 5.10
C PHE A 70 3.41 10.58 3.76
N LEU A 71 3.94 10.04 2.65
CA LEU A 71 3.74 10.64 1.33
C LEU A 71 2.26 10.66 0.94
N HIS A 72 1.54 9.56 1.18
CA HIS A 72 0.09 9.49 0.94
C HIS A 72 -0.69 10.47 1.84
N SER A 73 -0.40 10.50 3.15
CA SER A 73 -1.10 11.41 4.08
C SER A 73 -0.85 12.88 3.77
N LEU A 74 0.34 13.21 3.27
CA LEU A 74 0.66 14.56 2.79
C LEU A 74 -0.04 14.87 1.46
N GLY A 75 -0.15 13.88 0.58
CA GLY A 75 -1.02 13.86 -0.60
C GLY A 75 -2.42 14.37 -0.27
N MET A 76 -3.08 13.73 0.69
CA MET A 76 -4.45 14.05 1.14
C MET A 76 -4.61 15.46 1.72
N LEU A 77 -3.52 16.16 2.04
CA LEU A 77 -3.54 17.56 2.50
C LEU A 77 -3.40 18.59 1.37
N GLY A 78 -3.47 18.16 0.11
CA GLY A 78 -3.50 19.01 -1.08
C GLY A 78 -2.34 18.78 -2.06
N CYS A 79 -1.42 17.85 -1.79
CA CYS A 79 -0.27 17.61 -2.66
C CYS A 79 -0.67 16.87 -3.94
N TYR A 80 -1.70 16.02 -3.89
CA TYR A 80 -2.25 15.37 -5.08
C TYR A 80 -2.73 16.40 -6.13
N GLU A 81 -3.35 17.48 -5.67
CA GLU A 81 -3.84 18.55 -6.55
C GLU A 81 -2.75 19.55 -6.95
N ALA A 82 -1.79 19.81 -6.06
CA ALA A 82 -0.80 20.86 -6.26
C ALA A 82 0.43 20.42 -7.06
N ILE A 83 0.77 19.13 -7.06
CA ILE A 83 2.01 18.61 -7.65
C ILE A 83 1.66 17.46 -8.61
N TRP A 84 1.73 17.73 -9.91
CA TRP A 84 1.25 16.82 -10.97
C TRP A 84 1.84 15.40 -10.98
N TRP A 85 3.01 15.19 -10.38
CA TRP A 85 3.67 13.88 -10.31
C TRP A 85 3.55 13.21 -8.94
N TRP A 86 2.86 13.85 -7.98
CA TRP A 86 2.77 13.35 -6.62
C TRP A 86 2.12 11.96 -6.58
N ASP A 87 1.07 11.76 -7.38
CA ASP A 87 0.35 10.49 -7.40
C ASP A 87 1.21 9.35 -7.94
N HIS A 88 1.89 9.61 -9.06
CA HIS A 88 2.88 8.72 -9.61
C HIS A 88 3.96 8.30 -8.59
N LEU A 89 4.42 9.24 -7.75
CA LEU A 89 5.39 8.93 -6.69
C LEU A 89 4.75 8.02 -5.64
N THR A 90 3.56 8.33 -5.15
CA THR A 90 2.90 7.53 -4.11
C THR A 90 2.55 6.13 -4.59
N HIS A 91 2.10 5.98 -5.84
CA HIS A 91 1.87 4.69 -6.47
C HIS A 91 3.17 3.90 -6.61
N THR A 92 4.23 4.50 -7.15
CA THR A 92 5.53 3.82 -7.28
C THR A 92 6.05 3.32 -5.93
N VAL A 93 6.02 4.17 -4.88
CA VAL A 93 6.56 3.84 -3.56
C VAL A 93 5.71 2.77 -2.86
N SER A 94 4.39 2.88 -2.94
CA SER A 94 3.45 1.95 -2.29
C SER A 94 3.41 0.60 -3.01
N ALA A 95 3.37 0.60 -4.34
CA ALA A 95 3.43 -0.63 -5.12
C ALA A 95 4.78 -1.34 -4.99
N ALA A 96 5.90 -0.62 -4.90
CA ALA A 96 7.18 -1.23 -4.60
C ALA A 96 7.18 -1.90 -3.20
N LEU A 97 6.56 -1.28 -2.20
CA LEU A 97 6.39 -1.88 -0.87
C LEU A 97 5.54 -3.17 -0.93
N VAL A 98 4.40 -3.13 -1.63
CA VAL A 98 3.53 -4.30 -1.86
C VAL A 98 4.26 -5.40 -2.62
N ALA A 99 4.96 -5.05 -3.70
CA ALA A 99 5.74 -5.98 -4.51
C ALA A 99 6.85 -6.65 -3.70
N ALA A 100 7.54 -5.92 -2.82
CA ALA A 100 8.58 -6.49 -1.95
C ALA A 100 8.01 -7.53 -0.97
N LEU A 101 6.81 -7.28 -0.45
CA LEU A 101 6.08 -8.23 0.41
C LEU A 101 5.64 -9.48 -0.37
N LEU A 102 5.04 -9.28 -1.56
CA LEU A 102 4.59 -10.38 -2.43
C LEU A 102 5.76 -11.22 -2.94
N TYR A 103 6.86 -10.58 -3.34
CA TYR A 103 8.10 -11.23 -3.75
C TYR A 103 8.60 -12.17 -2.64
N ALA A 104 8.72 -11.66 -1.42
CA ALA A 104 9.15 -12.45 -0.28
C ALA A 104 8.21 -13.62 0.03
N ALA A 105 6.89 -13.39 -0.03
CA ALA A 105 5.91 -14.43 0.21
C ALA A 105 5.94 -15.52 -0.87
N LEU A 106 6.12 -15.16 -2.14
CA LEU A 106 6.24 -16.11 -3.25
C LEU A 106 7.51 -16.96 -3.14
N VAL A 107 8.65 -16.33 -2.79
CA VAL A 107 9.91 -17.05 -2.52
C VAL A 107 9.72 -18.10 -1.44
N VAL A 108 9.14 -17.71 -0.29
CA VAL A 108 9.00 -18.58 0.88
C VAL A 108 7.95 -19.67 0.67
N ALA A 109 6.81 -19.34 0.06
CA ALA A 109 5.69 -20.28 -0.05
C ALA A 109 5.85 -21.29 -1.20
N PHE A 110 6.45 -20.89 -2.33
CA PHE A 110 6.43 -21.70 -3.55
C PHE A 110 7.80 -21.97 -4.17
N ALA A 111 8.85 -21.24 -3.77
CA ALA A 111 10.20 -21.34 -4.33
C ALA A 111 10.23 -21.47 -5.88
N PRO A 112 9.53 -20.59 -6.63
CA PRO A 112 9.44 -20.72 -8.09
C PRO A 112 10.78 -20.40 -8.77
N SER A 113 10.89 -20.72 -10.07
CA SER A 113 12.03 -20.24 -10.87
C SER A 113 12.05 -18.70 -10.92
N THR A 114 13.23 -18.10 -11.13
CA THR A 114 13.39 -16.63 -11.16
C THR A 114 12.43 -15.95 -12.13
N VAL A 115 12.22 -16.53 -13.32
CA VAL A 115 11.29 -15.97 -14.32
C VAL A 115 9.85 -15.99 -13.81
N VAL A 116 9.42 -17.10 -13.21
CA VAL A 116 8.07 -17.22 -12.66
C VAL A 116 7.88 -16.29 -11.47
N LEU A 117 8.90 -16.15 -10.60
CA LEU A 117 8.88 -15.23 -9.47
C LEU A 117 8.67 -13.78 -9.92
N SER A 118 9.45 -13.33 -10.89
CA SER A 118 9.38 -11.95 -11.38
C SER A 118 8.03 -11.65 -12.03
N VAL A 119 7.56 -12.55 -12.92
CA VAL A 119 6.26 -12.41 -13.58
C VAL A 119 5.12 -12.42 -12.56
N ALA A 120 5.13 -13.37 -11.61
CA ALA A 120 4.09 -13.46 -10.59
C ALA A 120 4.07 -12.23 -9.68
N THR A 121 5.24 -11.73 -9.26
CA THR A 121 5.34 -10.51 -8.42
C THR A 121 4.75 -9.31 -9.14
N VAL A 122 5.12 -9.09 -10.41
CA VAL A 122 4.60 -7.96 -11.21
C VAL A 122 3.09 -8.08 -11.44
N LEU A 123 2.62 -9.24 -11.91
CA LEU A 123 1.19 -9.43 -12.20
C LEU A 123 0.32 -9.33 -10.94
N PHE A 124 0.79 -9.87 -9.82
CA PHE A 124 0.05 -9.78 -8.57
C PHE A 124 0.07 -8.36 -8.02
N THR A 125 1.20 -7.65 -8.10
CA THR A 125 1.23 -6.22 -7.70
C THR A 125 0.29 -5.39 -8.56
N PHE A 126 0.27 -5.61 -9.88
CA PHE A 126 -0.68 -4.97 -10.79
C PHE A 126 -2.13 -5.29 -10.42
N ALA A 127 -2.45 -6.55 -10.06
CA ALA A 127 -3.79 -6.93 -9.63
C ALA A 127 -4.19 -6.24 -8.31
N VAL A 128 -3.24 -6.04 -7.38
CA VAL A 128 -3.47 -5.25 -6.16
C VAL A 128 -3.71 -3.78 -6.51
N GLY A 129 -2.98 -3.22 -7.49
CA GLY A 129 -3.24 -1.88 -8.02
C GLY A 129 -4.66 -1.74 -8.55
N VAL A 130 -5.08 -2.64 -9.44
CA VAL A 130 -6.47 -2.65 -9.96
C VAL A 130 -7.51 -2.76 -8.83
N PHE A 131 -7.22 -3.58 -7.82
CA PHE A 131 -8.08 -3.70 -6.65
C PHE A 131 -8.16 -2.40 -5.85
N TRP A 132 -7.04 -1.68 -5.70
CA TRP A 132 -6.99 -0.37 -5.05
C TRP A 132 -7.85 0.66 -5.79
N GLU A 133 -7.67 0.79 -7.11
CA GLU A 133 -8.47 1.69 -7.97
C GLU A 133 -9.98 1.45 -7.85
N LEU A 134 -10.38 0.18 -7.74
CA LEU A 134 -11.78 -0.18 -7.52
C LEU A 134 -12.28 0.24 -6.13
N ILE A 135 -11.43 0.20 -5.09
CA ILE A 135 -11.78 0.71 -3.77
C ILE A 135 -11.99 2.23 -3.84
N GLU A 136 -11.15 2.97 -4.57
CA GLU A 136 -11.31 4.41 -4.73
C GLU A 136 -12.61 4.76 -5.46
N LEU A 137 -12.92 4.02 -6.54
CA LEU A 137 -14.19 4.14 -7.26
C LEU A 137 -15.39 3.88 -6.35
N VAL A 138 -15.35 2.81 -5.54
CA VAL A 138 -16.42 2.50 -4.58
C VAL A 138 -16.53 3.57 -3.50
N ALA A 139 -15.42 4.08 -2.98
CA ALA A 139 -15.41 5.13 -1.97
C ALA A 139 -16.05 6.42 -2.50
N ARG A 140 -15.78 6.76 -3.76
CA ARG A 140 -16.42 7.87 -4.46
C ARG A 140 -17.93 7.66 -4.60
N GLU A 141 -18.38 6.51 -5.10
CA GLU A 141 -19.81 6.23 -5.30
C GLU A 141 -20.58 6.24 -3.97
N VAL A 142 -19.99 5.71 -2.90
CA VAL A 142 -20.56 5.77 -1.54
C VAL A 142 -20.64 7.23 -1.07
N GLY A 143 -19.61 8.03 -1.31
CA GLY A 143 -19.61 9.46 -1.00
C GLY A 143 -20.74 10.21 -1.70
N ASP A 144 -20.87 10.03 -3.02
CA ASP A 144 -21.91 10.63 -3.85
C ASP A 144 -23.31 10.21 -3.39
N ARG A 145 -23.50 8.94 -3.02
CA ARG A 145 -24.79 8.40 -2.55
C ARG A 145 -25.24 8.96 -1.19
N PHE A 146 -24.29 9.19 -0.28
CA PHE A 146 -24.60 9.64 1.08
C PHE A 146 -24.34 11.14 1.30
N ASP A 147 -24.00 11.89 0.25
CA ASP A 147 -23.65 13.32 0.30
C ASP A 147 -22.54 13.61 1.32
N VAL A 148 -21.49 12.75 1.30
CA VAL A 148 -20.29 12.89 2.13
C VAL A 148 -19.04 12.91 1.27
N GLU A 149 -18.04 13.68 1.70
CA GLU A 149 -16.76 13.71 1.02
C GLU A 149 -16.14 12.29 0.97
N PRO A 150 -15.80 11.77 -0.22
CA PRO A 150 -15.14 10.49 -0.35
C PRO A 150 -13.85 10.43 0.46
N VAL A 151 -13.62 9.30 1.14
CA VAL A 151 -12.38 9.10 1.91
C VAL A 151 -11.19 8.90 0.97
N LEU A 152 -11.43 8.44 -0.26
CA LEU A 152 -10.43 8.29 -1.32
C LEU A 152 -10.88 9.07 -2.55
N VAL A 153 -9.93 9.69 -3.24
CA VAL A 153 -10.20 10.54 -4.39
C VAL A 153 -9.95 9.74 -5.65
N HIS A 154 -10.90 9.74 -6.59
CA HIS A 154 -10.70 9.14 -7.91
C HIS A 154 -10.67 10.25 -8.96
N TYR A 155 -9.51 10.46 -9.58
CA TYR A 155 -9.31 11.55 -10.57
C TYR A 155 -9.68 11.17 -12.01
N GLY A 156 -10.09 9.93 -12.26
CA GLY A 156 -10.61 9.48 -13.57
C GLY A 156 -9.78 8.39 -14.23
N TRP A 157 -10.34 7.78 -15.27
CA TRP A 157 -9.74 6.62 -15.97
C TRP A 157 -8.33 6.85 -16.53
N ARG A 158 -7.99 8.08 -16.91
CA ARG A 158 -6.65 8.39 -17.40
C ARG A 158 -5.62 8.36 -16.28
N ASP A 159 -6.02 8.79 -15.09
CA ASP A 159 -5.20 8.79 -13.89
C ASP A 159 -4.93 7.36 -13.44
N THR A 160 -6.01 6.58 -13.27
CA THR A 160 -5.96 5.13 -13.04
C THR A 160 -4.99 4.39 -13.97
N ALA A 161 -4.95 4.76 -15.26
CA ALA A 161 -4.01 4.14 -16.20
C ALA A 161 -2.54 4.49 -15.90
N PHE A 162 -2.25 5.72 -15.44
CA PHE A 162 -0.93 6.10 -14.96
C PHE A 162 -0.61 5.47 -13.61
N ASP A 163 -1.56 5.39 -12.70
CA ASP A 163 -1.38 4.77 -11.39
C ASP A 163 -0.95 3.32 -11.53
N LEU A 164 -1.68 2.55 -12.34
CA LEU A 164 -1.31 1.18 -12.69
C LEU A 164 0.04 1.07 -13.42
N LEU A 165 0.41 2.07 -14.24
CA LEU A 165 1.73 2.12 -14.87
C LEU A 165 2.83 2.29 -13.81
N PHE A 166 2.65 3.21 -12.87
CA PHE A 166 3.62 3.47 -11.81
C PHE A 166 3.65 2.34 -10.76
N ASP A 167 2.56 1.61 -10.60
CA ASP A 167 2.53 0.36 -9.84
C ASP A 167 3.44 -0.70 -10.47
N VAL A 168 3.35 -0.87 -11.80
CA VAL A 168 4.24 -1.75 -12.56
C VAL A 168 5.69 -1.28 -12.45
N VAL A 169 5.97 0.03 -12.53
CA VAL A 169 7.32 0.56 -12.30
C VAL A 169 7.84 0.18 -10.93
N GLY A 170 7.03 0.37 -9.88
CA GLY A 170 7.38 -0.04 -8.51
C GLY A 170 7.70 -1.53 -8.42
N ALA A 171 6.86 -2.39 -9.00
CA ALA A 171 7.09 -3.83 -9.03
C ALA A 171 8.36 -4.24 -9.80
N LEU A 172 8.62 -3.59 -10.94
CA LEU A 172 9.81 -3.83 -11.75
C LEU A 172 11.10 -3.48 -11.01
N LEU A 173 11.09 -2.41 -10.19
CA LEU A 173 12.23 -2.07 -9.34
C LEU A 173 12.52 -3.17 -8.33
N ILE A 174 11.49 -3.75 -7.71
CA ILE A 174 11.67 -4.84 -6.74
C ILE A 174 12.28 -6.07 -7.38
N VAL A 175 11.72 -6.54 -8.50
CA VAL A 175 12.20 -7.77 -9.16
C VAL A 175 13.54 -7.55 -9.86
N GLY A 176 13.80 -6.36 -10.38
CA GLY A 176 15.05 -6.02 -11.08
C GLY A 176 16.25 -5.88 -10.14
N PHE A 177 16.01 -5.42 -8.90
CA PHE A 177 17.05 -5.32 -7.86
C PHE A 177 16.98 -6.45 -6.81
N GLU A 178 16.09 -7.42 -6.99
CA GLU A 178 15.87 -8.56 -6.08
C GLU A 178 15.72 -8.13 -4.61
N VAL A 179 14.90 -7.10 -4.36
CA VAL A 179 14.75 -6.48 -3.03
C VAL A 179 14.00 -7.40 -2.07
N GLY A 180 14.75 -8.26 -1.38
CA GLY A 180 14.22 -9.27 -0.45
C GLY A 180 14.07 -8.82 1.00
N VAL A 181 13.78 -7.55 1.28
CA VAL A 181 13.76 -7.00 2.66
C VAL A 181 12.79 -7.73 3.61
N PHE A 182 11.69 -8.27 3.07
CA PHE A 182 10.71 -9.03 3.85
C PHE A 182 11.06 -10.53 3.99
N VAL A 183 11.99 -11.07 3.20
CA VAL A 183 12.30 -12.52 3.18
C VAL A 183 12.66 -13.05 4.58
N PRO A 184 13.58 -12.43 5.36
CA PRO A 184 13.94 -12.95 6.68
C PRO A 184 12.78 -12.92 7.69
N LEU A 185 11.81 -12.03 7.51
CA LEU A 185 10.62 -11.95 8.35
C LEU A 185 9.61 -13.04 7.95
N ILE A 186 9.32 -13.15 6.66
CA ILE A 186 8.30 -14.06 6.11
C ILE A 186 8.74 -15.53 6.20
N ASP A 187 10.04 -15.82 6.08
CA ASP A 187 10.61 -17.18 6.23
C ASP A 187 10.30 -17.82 7.58
N ARG A 188 10.08 -17.01 8.62
CA ARG A 188 9.66 -17.50 9.94
C ARG A 188 8.21 -17.98 9.99
N PHE A 189 7.40 -17.59 9.00
CA PHE A 189 5.97 -17.84 8.96
C PHE A 189 5.52 -18.37 7.59
N PRO A 190 6.03 -19.54 7.13
CA PRO A 190 5.75 -20.04 5.78
C PRO A 190 4.26 -20.28 5.50
N ARG A 191 3.49 -20.69 6.51
CA ARG A 191 2.03 -20.79 6.39
C ARG A 191 1.36 -19.44 6.18
N ALA A 192 1.87 -18.39 6.83
CA ALA A 192 1.37 -17.03 6.61
C ALA A 192 1.75 -16.53 5.22
N ALA A 193 2.92 -16.91 4.69
CA ALA A 193 3.33 -16.61 3.31
C ALA A 193 2.35 -17.22 2.30
N GLU A 194 2.02 -18.51 2.43
CA GLU A 194 1.05 -19.19 1.58
C GLU A 194 -0.34 -18.55 1.70
N THR A 195 -0.78 -18.24 2.92
CA THR A 195 -2.06 -17.56 3.18
C THR A 195 -2.09 -16.17 2.55
N LEU A 196 -0.99 -15.42 2.61
CA LEU A 196 -0.87 -14.10 1.99
C LEU A 196 -1.01 -14.20 0.47
N VAL A 197 -0.36 -15.18 -0.17
CA VAL A 197 -0.43 -15.34 -1.62
C VAL A 197 -1.79 -15.88 -2.06
N VAL A 198 -2.23 -17.03 -1.52
CA VAL A 198 -3.47 -17.70 -1.97
C VAL A 198 -4.71 -16.99 -1.44
N GLY A 199 -4.74 -16.71 -0.14
CA GLY A 199 -5.85 -16.03 0.50
C GLY A 199 -5.94 -14.56 0.05
N GLY A 200 -4.83 -13.84 0.03
CA GLY A 200 -4.77 -12.47 -0.48
C GLY A 200 -5.16 -12.39 -1.96
N GLY A 201 -4.67 -13.32 -2.78
CA GLY A 201 -5.06 -13.40 -4.19
C GLY A 201 -6.56 -13.67 -4.36
N GLY A 202 -7.13 -14.55 -3.54
CA GLY A 202 -8.59 -14.77 -3.50
C GLY A 202 -9.38 -13.52 -3.13
N VAL A 203 -8.93 -12.77 -2.11
CA VAL A 203 -9.57 -11.49 -1.70
C VAL A 203 -9.50 -10.46 -2.83
N VAL A 204 -8.33 -10.30 -3.46
CA VAL A 204 -8.15 -9.37 -4.59
C VAL A 204 -9.10 -9.74 -5.72
N VAL A 205 -9.11 -10.99 -6.18
CA VAL A 205 -9.94 -11.41 -7.32
C VAL A 205 -11.43 -11.32 -7.00
N VAL A 206 -11.88 -11.93 -5.90
CA VAL A 206 -13.31 -11.96 -5.55
C VAL A 206 -13.80 -10.56 -5.20
N GLY A 207 -13.00 -9.81 -4.44
CA GLY A 207 -13.32 -8.43 -4.06
C GLY A 207 -13.40 -7.51 -5.28
N SER A 208 -12.47 -7.60 -6.23
CA SER A 208 -12.56 -6.86 -7.50
C SER A 208 -13.84 -7.18 -8.25
N VAL A 209 -14.20 -8.46 -8.41
CA VAL A 209 -15.45 -8.86 -9.09
C VAL A 209 -16.68 -8.30 -8.38
N VAL A 210 -16.75 -8.43 -7.05
CA VAL A 210 -17.87 -7.91 -6.26
C VAL A 210 -17.97 -6.39 -6.39
N MET A 211 -16.85 -5.66 -6.28
CA MET A 211 -16.84 -4.21 -6.45
C MET A 211 -17.30 -3.83 -7.84
N THR A 212 -16.81 -4.48 -8.91
CA THR A 212 -17.28 -4.21 -10.27
C THR A 212 -18.79 -4.37 -10.37
N VAL A 213 -19.42 -5.40 -9.78
CA VAL A 213 -20.88 -5.55 -9.79
C VAL A 213 -21.61 -4.42 -9.03
N VAL A 214 -21.02 -3.90 -7.94
CA VAL A 214 -21.60 -2.83 -7.11
C VAL A 214 -21.51 -1.46 -7.78
N VAL A 215 -20.38 -1.13 -8.41
CA VAL A 215 -20.16 0.15 -9.11
C VAL A 215 -20.46 0.10 -10.61
N TRP A 216 -20.84 -1.06 -11.17
CA TRP A 216 -21.26 -1.13 -12.57
C TRP A 216 -22.53 -0.29 -12.76
N PRO A 217 -22.57 0.62 -13.75
CA PRO A 217 -23.80 1.31 -14.07
C PRO A 217 -24.78 0.25 -14.59
N VAL A 218 -25.82 -0.03 -13.81
CA VAL A 218 -27.06 -0.54 -14.39
C VAL A 218 -27.53 0.60 -15.29
N GLU A 219 -27.28 0.47 -16.59
CA GLU A 219 -27.72 1.42 -17.61
C GLU A 219 -29.18 1.84 -17.33
N GLU A 220 -29.43 3.16 -17.27
CA GLU A 220 -30.78 3.72 -17.47
C GLU A 220 -31.20 3.61 -18.94
#